data_AF-A0A9W6GN25-F1
#
_entry.id   AF-A0A9W6GN25-F1
#
_cell.length_a   1.000
_cell.length_b   1.000
_cell.length_c   1.000
_cell.angle_alpha   90.00
_cell.angle_beta   90.00
_cell.angle_gamma   90.00
#
_symmetry.space_group_name_H-M   'P 1'
#
loop_
_entity.id
_entity.type
_entity.pdbx_description
1 polymer ?
#
loop_
_entity_poly.entity_id
_entity_poly.type
_entity_poly.pdbx_seq_one_letter_code
_entity_poly.pdbx_strand_id
1 'polypeptide(L)'
;MKERKFKSNRIGRIDKKMILIIIGVVLILSILFYKKIIRVYRVVTLFNSDKIVDNFRNMDRYFDTSTVYRGQSIHRFEYDLIELPDTYRYLGEIRSVNGFLKDTQTTGLIVIKDGKITFEKNYNGNSADTKVISWSVVKSIISALIGIAVEEGYIKDISEPVTKYVPSLHGSGYEGVSIKDVLQMSSGIDFNEDYGDFFQISTV
;
A
#
# COMPACT_ATOMS: atom_id res chain seq x y z
N MET A 1 -7.29 -25.17 70.68
CA MET A 1 -7.58 -23.81 70.18
C MET A 1 -6.27 -23.16 69.74
N LYS A 2 -6.10 -22.92 68.42
CA LYS A 2 -5.00 -22.16 67.73
C LYS A 2 -3.55 -22.64 67.98
N GLU A 3 -2.63 -22.70 67.01
CA GLU A 3 -2.38 -21.85 65.86
C GLU A 3 -1.86 -22.65 64.64
N ARG A 4 -2.43 -22.38 63.46
CA ARG A 4 -1.81 -22.74 62.17
C ARG A 4 -0.67 -21.75 61.91
N LYS A 5 0.58 -22.20 61.96
CA LYS A 5 1.72 -21.43 61.45
C LYS A 5 1.66 -21.36 59.93
N PHE A 6 1.29 -20.20 59.41
CA PHE A 6 1.41 -19.85 58.00
C PHE A 6 2.90 -19.93 57.61
N LYS A 7 3.27 -20.93 56.80
CA LYS A 7 4.56 -20.96 56.11
C LYS A 7 4.53 -19.82 55.09
N SER A 8 5.20 -18.72 55.41
CA SER A 8 5.49 -17.64 54.48
C SER A 8 6.19 -18.23 53.26
N ASN A 9 5.52 -18.20 52.11
CA ASN A 9 6.12 -18.48 50.82
C ASN A 9 7.27 -17.50 50.62
N ARG A 10 8.51 -18.00 50.62
CA ARG A 10 9.66 -17.25 50.09
C ARG A 10 9.42 -17.06 48.60
N ILE A 11 8.81 -15.94 48.25
CA ILE A 11 8.89 -15.39 46.89
C ILE A 11 10.39 -15.16 46.66
N GLY A 12 10.99 -15.99 45.81
CA GLY A 12 12.42 -15.99 45.56
C GLY A 12 12.90 -14.60 45.15
N ARG A 13 13.88 -14.06 45.89
CA ARG A 13 14.58 -12.84 45.48
C ARG A 13 15.25 -13.12 44.14
N ILE A 14 14.73 -12.52 43.09
CA ILE A 14 15.37 -12.48 41.77
C ILE A 14 16.73 -11.80 41.96
N ASP A 15 17.82 -12.54 41.71
CA ASP A 15 19.18 -12.02 41.80
C ASP A 15 19.39 -10.89 40.78
N LYS A 16 20.07 -9.80 41.16
CA LYS A 16 20.39 -8.67 40.27
C LYS A 16 21.13 -9.14 39.01
N LYS A 17 21.93 -10.20 39.11
CA LYS A 17 22.58 -10.82 37.94
C LYS A 17 21.57 -11.42 36.96
N MET A 18 20.51 -12.04 37.47
CA MET A 18 19.44 -12.60 36.64
C MET A 18 18.62 -11.50 35.94
N ILE A 19 18.38 -10.37 36.63
CA ILE A 19 17.75 -9.19 36.01
C ILE A 19 18.61 -8.64 34.87
N LEU A 20 19.92 -8.50 35.09
CA LEU A 20 20.85 -8.01 34.07
C LEU A 20 20.91 -8.94 32.85
N ILE A 21 20.87 -10.26 33.06
CA ILE A 21 20.81 -11.25 31.97
C ILE A 21 19.51 -11.10 31.19
N ILE A 22 18.36 -10.99 31.87
CA ILE A 22 17.06 -10.81 31.20
C ILE A 22 17.04 -9.51 30.39
N ILE A 23 17.52 -8.39 30.95
CA ILE A 23 17.63 -7.11 30.23
C ILE A 23 18.53 -7.26 29.00
N GLY A 24 19.68 -7.93 29.14
CA GLY A 24 20.60 -8.20 28.03
C GLY A 24 19.94 -9.03 26.93
N VAL A 25 19.23 -10.10 27.28
CA VAL A 25 18.49 -10.93 26.32
C VAL A 25 17.38 -10.14 25.62
N VAL A 26 16.61 -9.34 26.37
CA VAL A 26 15.57 -8.49 25.79
C VAL A 26 16.18 -7.46 24.84
N LEU A 27 17.28 -6.79 25.21
CA LEU A 27 18.00 -5.86 24.34
C LEU A 27 18.48 -6.54 23.05
N ILE A 28 19.09 -7.72 23.17
CA ILE A 28 19.55 -8.49 22.01
C ILE A 28 18.38 -8.87 21.12
N LEU A 29 17.28 -9.38 21.68
CA LEU A 29 16.07 -9.72 20.91
C LEU A 29 15.47 -8.47 20.25
N SER A 30 15.38 -7.34 20.95
CA SER A 30 14.92 -6.07 20.38
C SER A 30 15.80 -5.63 19.21
N ILE A 31 17.12 -5.77 19.30
CA ILE A 31 18.07 -5.45 18.21
C ILE A 31 17.97 -6.46 17.07
N LEU A 32 17.73 -7.74 17.33
CA LEU A 32 17.58 -8.75 16.27
C LEU A 32 16.25 -8.58 15.52
N PHE A 33 15.17 -8.21 16.24
CA PHE A 33 13.82 -8.11 15.67
C PHE A 33 13.36 -6.67 15.40
N TYR A 34 14.19 -5.65 15.57
CA TYR A 34 13.79 -4.23 15.46
C TYR A 34 13.06 -3.93 14.15
N LYS A 35 13.55 -4.42 13.00
CA LYS A 35 12.91 -4.21 11.69
C LYS A 35 11.52 -4.79 11.64
N LYS A 36 11.33 -6.00 12.20
CA LYS A 36 10.03 -6.69 12.24
C LYS A 36 9.06 -5.96 13.17
N ILE A 37 9.53 -5.49 14.33
CA ILE A 37 8.72 -4.70 15.28
C ILE A 37 8.28 -3.38 14.64
N ILE A 38 9.19 -2.66 13.98
CA ILE A 38 8.87 -1.42 13.27
C ILE A 38 7.89 -1.68 12.11
N ARG A 39 8.11 -2.74 11.33
CA ARG A 39 7.21 -3.15 10.24
C ARG A 39 5.79 -3.41 10.78
N VAL A 40 5.65 -4.17 11.86
CA VAL A 40 4.35 -4.43 12.51
C VAL A 40 3.70 -3.14 12.99
N TYR A 41 4.45 -2.27 13.67
CA TYR A 41 3.95 -0.98 14.12
C TYR A 41 3.43 -0.12 12.96
N ARG A 42 4.16 -0.08 11.84
CA ARG A 42 3.77 0.70 10.64
C ARG A 42 2.57 0.10 9.93
N VAL A 43 2.43 -1.22 9.91
CA VAL A 43 1.22 -1.90 9.38
C VAL A 43 0.00 -1.57 10.24
N VAL A 44 0.11 -1.70 11.57
CA VAL A 44 -1.02 -1.42 12.48
C VAL A 44 -1.42 0.06 12.45
N THR A 45 -0.46 0.96 12.24
CA THR A 45 -0.72 2.41 12.19
C THR A 45 -0.84 2.95 10.77
N LEU A 46 -0.93 2.08 9.76
CA LEU A 46 -0.81 2.43 8.34
C LEU A 46 -1.80 3.53 7.93
N PHE A 47 -3.03 3.42 8.41
CA PHE A 47 -4.15 4.32 8.09
C PHE A 47 -4.48 5.34 9.19
N ASN A 48 -3.67 5.43 10.24
CA ASN A 48 -3.89 6.45 11.27
C ASN A 48 -3.79 7.85 10.65
N SER A 49 -4.79 8.70 10.88
CA SER A 49 -4.90 10.01 10.21
C SER A 49 -3.69 10.92 10.44
N ASP A 50 -3.02 10.83 11.58
CA ASP A 50 -1.83 11.61 11.91
C ASP A 50 -0.55 11.10 11.20
N LYS A 51 -0.59 9.89 10.62
CA LYS A 51 0.58 9.21 10.04
C LYS A 51 0.40 8.80 8.58
N ILE A 52 -0.82 8.80 8.07
CA ILE A 52 -1.17 8.21 6.78
C ILE A 52 -0.31 8.77 5.64
N VAL A 53 -0.12 10.10 5.59
CA VAL A 53 0.74 10.74 4.58
C VAL A 53 2.20 10.27 4.69
N ASP A 54 2.74 10.20 5.91
CA ASP A 54 4.11 9.74 6.13
C ASP A 54 4.29 8.26 5.79
N ASN A 55 3.33 7.42 6.18
CA ASN A 55 3.38 6.00 5.88
C ASN A 55 3.34 5.77 4.36
N PHE A 56 2.41 6.43 3.65
CA PHE A 56 2.16 6.19 2.22
C PHE A 56 3.31 6.65 1.32
N ARG A 57 4.11 7.64 1.75
CA ARG A 57 5.31 8.07 1.01
C ARG A 57 6.60 7.31 1.37
N ASN A 58 6.55 6.43 2.36
CA ASN A 58 7.72 5.68 2.85
C ASN A 58 7.49 4.17 2.81
N MET A 59 6.60 3.68 1.95
CA MET A 59 6.29 2.25 1.85
C MET A 59 7.54 1.41 1.54
N ASP A 60 8.47 1.94 0.76
CA ASP A 60 9.76 1.29 0.41
C ASP A 60 10.71 1.09 1.60
N ARG A 61 10.52 1.81 2.70
CA ARG A 61 11.29 1.61 3.93
C ARG A 61 10.79 0.44 4.77
N TYR A 62 9.52 0.09 4.62
CA TYR A 62 8.84 -0.86 5.50
C TYR A 62 8.45 -2.15 4.80
N PHE A 63 8.20 -2.11 3.49
CA PHE A 63 7.81 -3.26 2.68
C PHE A 63 8.91 -3.63 1.70
N ASP A 64 8.89 -4.87 1.25
CA ASP A 64 9.84 -5.33 0.24
C ASP A 64 9.41 -4.75 -1.11
N THR A 65 10.35 -4.14 -1.84
CA THR A 65 10.06 -3.44 -3.09
C THR A 65 11.06 -3.82 -4.17
N SER A 66 10.60 -3.81 -5.43
CA SER A 66 11.47 -3.80 -6.59
C SER A 66 11.38 -2.43 -7.28
N THR A 67 12.52 -1.94 -7.78
CA THR A 67 12.55 -0.63 -8.47
C THR A 67 12.27 -0.85 -9.95
N VAL A 68 11.21 -0.22 -10.44
CA VAL A 68 10.97 -0.06 -11.89
C VAL A 68 11.74 1.18 -12.34
N TYR A 69 12.80 0.97 -13.10
CA TYR A 69 13.61 2.08 -13.64
C TYR A 69 12.87 2.77 -14.78
N ARG A 70 13.01 4.10 -14.86
CA ARG A 70 12.54 4.88 -16.01
C ARG A 70 13.30 4.46 -17.29
N GLY A 71 12.63 4.55 -18.44
CA GLY A 71 13.26 4.32 -19.74
C GLY A 71 14.34 5.35 -20.09
N GLN A 72 15.13 5.06 -21.12
CA GLN A 72 16.20 5.94 -21.60
C GLN A 72 15.63 7.24 -22.21
N SER A 73 14.53 7.13 -22.95
CA SER A 73 13.81 8.25 -23.52
C SER A 73 12.73 8.72 -22.56
N ILE A 74 12.84 9.95 -22.08
CA ILE A 74 11.84 10.58 -21.22
C ILE A 74 11.09 11.66 -22.01
N HIS A 75 9.76 11.60 -21.97
CA HIS A 75 8.94 12.72 -22.43
C HIS A 75 8.93 13.79 -21.34
N ARG A 76 9.14 15.05 -21.71
CA ARG A 76 9.03 16.20 -20.81
C ARG A 76 7.81 17.01 -21.21
N PHE A 77 6.89 17.18 -20.28
CA PHE A 77 5.75 18.05 -20.48
C PHE A 77 6.18 19.52 -20.53
N GLU A 78 5.53 20.27 -21.42
CA GLU A 78 5.54 21.74 -21.36
C GLU A 78 4.63 22.21 -20.22
N TYR A 79 4.85 23.44 -19.75
CA TYR A 79 4.05 24.08 -18.71
C TYR A 79 3.29 25.26 -19.28
N ASP A 80 2.02 25.39 -18.88
CA ASP A 80 1.15 26.54 -19.16
C ASP A 80 0.30 26.81 -17.91
N LEU A 81 0.98 27.25 -16.84
CA LEU A 81 0.42 27.25 -15.49
C LEU A 81 -0.68 28.29 -15.33
N ILE A 82 -1.80 27.85 -14.74
CA ILE A 82 -2.91 28.67 -14.28
C ILE A 82 -3.16 28.41 -12.80
N GLU A 83 -3.72 29.40 -12.11
CA GLU A 83 -4.21 29.19 -10.75
C GLU A 83 -5.52 28.41 -10.76
N LEU A 84 -5.71 27.54 -9.76
CA LEU A 84 -7.01 26.93 -9.54
C LEU A 84 -8.00 28.00 -9.10
N PRO A 85 -9.28 27.89 -9.49
CA PRO A 85 -10.31 28.76 -8.95
C PRO A 85 -10.43 28.57 -7.43
N ASP A 86 -10.78 29.63 -6.70
CA ASP A 86 -10.97 29.54 -5.24
C ASP A 86 -12.14 28.63 -4.86
N THR A 87 -13.14 28.51 -5.74
CA THR A 87 -14.38 27.78 -5.51
C THR A 87 -14.83 26.95 -6.70
N TYR A 88 -15.65 25.93 -6.43
CA TYR A 88 -16.30 25.09 -7.43
C TYR A 88 -17.75 24.82 -7.03
N ARG A 89 -18.60 24.49 -8.01
CA ARG A 89 -20.00 24.11 -7.78
C ARG A 89 -20.12 22.58 -7.69
N TYR A 90 -20.76 22.09 -6.63
CA TYR A 90 -21.07 20.66 -6.46
C TYR A 90 -22.45 20.51 -5.82
N LEU A 91 -23.33 19.73 -6.46
CA LEU A 91 -24.72 19.49 -6.02
C LEU A 91 -25.49 20.80 -5.68
N GLY A 92 -25.29 21.85 -6.48
CA GLY A 92 -25.94 23.15 -6.28
C GLY A 92 -25.22 24.10 -5.33
N GLU A 93 -24.30 23.61 -4.50
CA GLU A 93 -23.55 24.41 -3.52
C GLU A 93 -22.23 24.94 -4.08
N ILE A 94 -21.79 26.10 -3.59
CA ILE A 94 -20.45 26.64 -3.84
C ILE A 94 -19.52 26.14 -2.73
N ARG A 95 -18.41 25.48 -3.08
CA ARG A 95 -17.45 24.90 -2.16
C ARG A 95 -16.04 25.44 -2.42
N SER A 96 -15.20 25.50 -1.39
CA SER A 96 -13.81 25.95 -1.52
C SER A 96 -12.92 24.84 -2.08
N VAL A 97 -12.10 25.16 -3.09
CA VAL A 97 -11.08 24.24 -3.62
C VAL A 97 -10.02 23.96 -2.56
N ASN A 98 -9.50 24.99 -1.88
CA ASN A 98 -8.54 24.82 -0.79
C ASN A 98 -9.12 24.02 0.38
N GLY A 99 -10.41 24.21 0.69
CA GLY A 99 -11.14 23.39 1.66
C GLY A 99 -11.14 21.91 1.27
N PHE A 100 -11.55 21.61 0.03
CA PHE A 100 -11.55 20.25 -0.50
C PHE A 100 -10.16 19.58 -0.45
N LEU A 101 -9.11 20.27 -0.87
CA LEU A 101 -7.74 19.74 -0.86
C LEU A 101 -7.26 19.43 0.57
N LYS A 102 -7.65 20.26 1.54
CA LYS A 102 -7.35 20.04 2.96
C LYS A 102 -8.14 18.87 3.53
N ASP A 103 -9.44 18.83 3.29
CA ASP A 103 -10.36 17.82 3.85
C ASP A 103 -10.05 16.42 3.30
N THR A 104 -9.60 16.33 2.05
CA THR A 104 -9.16 15.07 1.42
C THR A 104 -7.72 14.69 1.75
N GLN A 105 -7.00 15.50 2.53
CA GLN A 105 -5.57 15.33 2.81
C GLN A 105 -4.73 15.16 1.53
N THR A 106 -5.10 15.87 0.46
CA THR A 106 -4.43 15.76 -0.85
C THR A 106 -2.93 16.01 -0.68
N THR A 107 -2.09 15.11 -1.20
CA THR A 107 -0.62 15.22 -1.10
C THR A 107 0.05 15.78 -2.35
N GLY A 108 -0.65 15.74 -3.48
CA GLY A 108 -0.20 16.30 -4.76
C GLY A 108 -1.37 16.36 -5.73
N LEU A 109 -1.40 17.41 -6.55
CA LEU A 109 -2.38 17.57 -7.62
C LEU A 109 -1.67 18.09 -8.86
N ILE A 110 -1.90 17.41 -9.97
CA ILE A 110 -1.43 17.79 -11.31
C ILE A 110 -2.64 17.83 -12.25
N VAL A 111 -2.71 18.86 -13.09
CA VAL A 111 -3.72 19.01 -14.15
C VAL A 111 -2.97 19.15 -15.47
N ILE A 112 -3.33 18.29 -16.42
CA ILE A 112 -2.75 18.30 -17.77
C ILE A 112 -3.88 18.61 -18.75
N LYS A 113 -3.65 19.59 -19.63
CA LYS A 113 -4.58 19.97 -20.70
C LYS A 113 -3.78 20.22 -21.97
N ASP A 114 -4.26 19.68 -23.09
CA ASP A 114 -3.65 19.86 -24.41
C ASP A 114 -2.15 19.51 -24.45
N GLY A 115 -1.75 18.46 -23.71
CA GLY A 115 -0.36 18.00 -23.63
C GLY A 115 0.55 18.85 -22.73
N LYS A 116 0.01 19.84 -22.00
CA LYS A 116 0.76 20.72 -21.10
C LYS A 116 0.30 20.59 -19.66
N ILE A 117 1.22 20.71 -18.72
CA ILE A 117 0.89 20.83 -17.30
C ILE A 117 0.35 22.25 -17.07
N THR A 118 -0.93 22.34 -16.73
CA THR A 118 -1.59 23.62 -16.45
C THR A 118 -1.72 23.91 -14.97
N PHE A 119 -1.56 22.91 -14.11
CA PHE A 119 -1.43 23.12 -12.68
C PHE A 119 -0.61 21.99 -12.08
N GLU A 120 0.30 22.31 -11.16
CA GLU A 120 1.01 21.32 -10.36
C GLU A 120 1.31 21.90 -8.99
N LYS A 121 0.90 21.20 -7.93
CA LYS A 121 1.26 21.55 -6.57
C LYS A 121 1.34 20.34 -5.68
N ASN A 122 2.36 20.32 -4.83
CA ASN A 122 2.56 19.31 -3.81
C ASN A 122 2.18 19.87 -2.43
N TYR A 123 1.68 19.00 -1.57
CA TYR A 123 1.08 19.35 -0.28
C TYR A 123 1.58 18.39 0.81
N ASN A 124 1.29 18.70 2.07
CA ASN A 124 1.60 17.82 3.22
C ASN A 124 3.08 17.38 3.30
N GLY A 125 3.99 18.27 2.90
CA GLY A 125 5.43 18.04 2.92
C GLY A 125 5.96 17.16 1.78
N ASN A 126 5.13 16.83 0.79
CA ASN A 126 5.60 16.17 -0.42
C ASN A 126 6.25 17.18 -1.38
N SER A 127 7.13 16.66 -2.23
CA SER A 127 7.74 17.33 -3.38
C SER A 127 7.45 16.53 -4.65
N ALA A 128 7.82 17.08 -5.81
CA ALA A 128 7.68 16.39 -7.10
C ALA A 128 8.44 15.04 -7.16
N ASP A 129 9.51 14.88 -6.37
CA ASP A 129 10.29 13.65 -6.29
C ASP A 129 9.75 12.63 -5.25
N THR A 130 8.69 13.00 -4.52
CA THR A 130 8.14 12.13 -3.47
C THR A 130 7.33 11.01 -4.10
N LYS A 131 7.81 9.77 -3.96
CA LYS A 131 7.07 8.56 -4.33
C LYS A 131 5.94 8.33 -3.32
N VAL A 132 4.73 8.07 -3.82
CA VAL A 132 3.57 7.67 -3.02
C VAL A 132 3.00 6.37 -3.54
N ILE A 133 2.46 5.54 -2.65
CA ILE A 133 1.71 4.35 -3.06
C ILE A 133 0.52 4.74 -3.92
N SER A 134 0.37 4.10 -5.07
CA SER A 134 -0.70 4.36 -6.04
C SER A 134 -1.96 3.53 -5.80
N TRP A 135 -1.89 2.55 -4.90
CA TRP A 135 -2.98 1.60 -4.64
C TRP A 135 -3.49 0.97 -5.94
N SER A 136 -4.81 0.84 -6.10
CA SER A 136 -5.42 0.23 -7.28
C SER A 136 -5.22 0.99 -8.59
N VAL A 137 -4.67 2.21 -8.59
CA VAL A 137 -4.31 2.92 -9.84
C VAL A 137 -3.32 2.11 -10.66
N VAL A 138 -2.45 1.31 -10.02
CA VAL A 138 -1.49 0.43 -10.72
C VAL A 138 -2.18 -0.56 -11.66
N LYS A 139 -3.43 -0.97 -11.39
CA LYS A 139 -4.17 -1.93 -12.22
C LYS A 139 -4.38 -1.43 -13.66
N SER A 140 -4.56 -0.12 -13.84
CA SER A 140 -4.67 0.50 -15.18
C SER A 140 -3.36 0.41 -15.95
N ILE A 141 -2.21 0.52 -15.27
CA ILE A 141 -0.89 0.33 -15.88
C ILE A 141 -0.72 -1.12 -16.34
N ILE A 142 -1.08 -2.09 -15.49
CA ILE A 142 -1.04 -3.51 -15.85
C ILE A 142 -1.96 -3.79 -17.05
N SER A 143 -3.18 -3.24 -17.07
CA SER A 143 -4.09 -3.39 -18.20
C SER A 143 -3.50 -2.86 -19.51
N ALA A 144 -2.80 -1.71 -19.47
CA ALA A 144 -2.13 -1.16 -20.64
C ALA A 144 -0.98 -2.05 -21.11
N LEU A 145 -0.18 -2.59 -20.18
CA LEU A 145 0.90 -3.54 -20.50
C LEU A 145 0.38 -4.83 -21.14
N ILE A 146 -0.78 -5.33 -20.71
CA ILE A 146 -1.42 -6.48 -21.39
C ILE A 146 -1.82 -6.12 -22.81
N GLY A 147 -2.34 -4.91 -23.05
CA GLY A 147 -2.62 -4.41 -24.40
C GLY A 147 -1.38 -4.40 -25.29
N ILE A 148 -0.25 -3.88 -24.78
CA ILE A 148 1.04 -3.89 -25.48
C ILE A 148 1.50 -5.33 -25.77
N ALA A 149 1.39 -6.23 -24.79
CA ALA A 149 1.78 -7.63 -24.97
C ALA A 149 0.94 -8.36 -26.03
N VAL A 150 -0.33 -7.96 -26.20
CA VAL A 150 -1.18 -8.46 -27.31
C VAL A 150 -0.69 -7.89 -28.64
N GLU A 151 -0.44 -6.59 -28.72
CA GLU A 151 0.05 -5.94 -29.94
C GLU A 151 1.41 -6.50 -30.41
N GLU A 152 2.31 -6.78 -29.47
CA GLU A 152 3.63 -7.38 -29.72
C GLU A 152 3.58 -8.90 -29.99
N GLY A 153 2.40 -9.52 -29.88
CA GLY A 153 2.18 -10.94 -30.18
C GLY A 153 2.63 -11.91 -29.08
N TYR A 154 2.99 -11.41 -27.89
CA TYR A 154 3.25 -12.26 -26.71
C TYR A 154 1.97 -12.91 -26.19
N ILE A 155 0.84 -12.21 -26.30
CA ILE A 155 -0.50 -12.74 -26.03
C ILE A 155 -1.24 -12.79 -27.37
N LYS A 156 -1.65 -13.99 -27.79
CA LYS A 156 -2.30 -14.14 -29.09
C LYS A 156 -3.70 -13.53 -29.11
N ASP A 157 -4.49 -13.79 -28.07
CA ASP A 157 -5.85 -13.29 -27.92
C ASP A 157 -6.24 -13.29 -26.44
N ILE A 158 -6.99 -12.27 -26.00
CA ILE A 158 -7.42 -12.15 -24.59
C ILE A 158 -8.54 -13.13 -24.20
N SER A 159 -9.17 -13.81 -25.16
CA SER A 159 -10.09 -14.91 -24.90
C SER A 159 -9.38 -16.20 -24.47
N GLU A 160 -8.05 -16.27 -24.63
CA GLU A 160 -7.28 -17.42 -24.16
C GLU A 160 -7.28 -17.50 -22.62
N PRO A 161 -7.25 -18.72 -22.06
CA PRO A 161 -7.27 -18.89 -20.62
C PRO A 161 -5.96 -18.42 -19.97
N VAL A 162 -6.05 -17.82 -18.78
CA VAL A 162 -4.87 -17.34 -18.03
C VAL A 162 -3.89 -18.47 -17.70
N THR A 163 -4.37 -19.70 -17.54
CA THR A 163 -3.55 -20.89 -17.27
C THR A 163 -2.58 -21.22 -18.41
N LYS A 164 -2.87 -20.79 -19.65
CA LYS A 164 -1.94 -20.92 -20.78
C LYS A 164 -0.63 -20.16 -20.53
N TYR A 165 -0.70 -19.03 -19.84
CA TYR A 165 0.43 -18.13 -19.59
C TYR A 165 0.99 -18.30 -18.18
N VAL A 166 0.16 -18.77 -17.25
CA VAL A 166 0.54 -19.01 -15.85
C VAL A 166 0.15 -20.44 -15.47
N PRO A 167 0.97 -21.46 -15.82
CA PRO A 167 0.61 -22.86 -15.60
C PRO A 167 0.38 -23.24 -14.13
N SER A 168 0.93 -22.48 -13.19
CA SER A 168 0.70 -22.70 -11.75
C SER A 168 -0.74 -22.45 -11.30
N LEU A 169 -1.59 -21.86 -12.16
CA LEU A 169 -3.01 -21.63 -11.87
C LEU A 169 -3.91 -22.82 -12.25
N HIS A 170 -3.37 -23.88 -12.85
CA HIS A 170 -4.14 -25.12 -13.05
C HIS A 170 -4.61 -25.70 -11.72
N GLY A 171 -5.86 -26.16 -11.65
CA GLY A 171 -6.50 -26.63 -10.43
C GLY A 171 -7.01 -25.53 -9.49
N SER A 172 -6.76 -24.25 -9.78
CA SER A 172 -7.29 -23.12 -9.00
C SER A 172 -8.65 -22.64 -9.53
N GLY A 173 -9.28 -21.68 -8.83
CA GLY A 173 -10.46 -20.98 -9.33
C GLY A 173 -10.25 -20.22 -10.66
N TYR A 174 -9.00 -19.99 -11.07
CA TYR A 174 -8.66 -19.37 -12.36
C TYR A 174 -8.58 -20.37 -13.53
N GLU A 175 -8.79 -21.67 -13.28
CA GLU A 175 -8.77 -22.66 -14.36
C GLU A 175 -9.88 -22.40 -15.39
N GLY A 176 -9.49 -22.24 -16.65
CA GLY A 176 -10.39 -21.94 -17.75
C GLY A 176 -10.86 -20.48 -17.82
N VAL A 177 -10.53 -19.63 -16.84
CA VAL A 177 -10.86 -18.20 -16.86
C VAL A 177 -10.04 -17.50 -17.94
N SER A 178 -10.71 -16.73 -18.81
CA SER A 178 -10.04 -15.98 -19.88
C SER A 178 -9.27 -14.78 -19.33
N ILE A 179 -8.23 -14.33 -20.04
CA ILE A 179 -7.53 -13.08 -19.71
C ILE A 179 -8.52 -11.91 -19.69
N LYS A 180 -9.47 -11.88 -20.63
CA LYS A 180 -10.52 -10.87 -20.72
C LYS A 180 -11.34 -10.79 -19.43
N ASP A 181 -11.78 -11.93 -18.91
CA ASP A 181 -12.60 -11.95 -17.69
C ASP A 181 -11.82 -11.48 -16.46
N VAL A 182 -10.52 -11.79 -16.39
CA VAL A 182 -9.65 -11.24 -15.33
C VAL A 182 -9.51 -9.72 -15.45
N LEU A 183 -9.27 -9.20 -16.66
CA LEU A 183 -9.15 -7.75 -16.90
C LEU A 183 -10.45 -7.00 -16.59
N GLN A 184 -11.60 -7.65 -16.78
CA GLN A 184 -12.93 -7.08 -16.55
C GLN A 184 -13.46 -7.33 -15.15
N MET A 185 -12.67 -7.95 -14.26
CA MET A 185 -13.07 -8.32 -12.91
C MET A 185 -14.34 -9.21 -12.89
N SER A 186 -14.48 -10.07 -13.90
CA SER A 186 -15.64 -10.94 -14.13
C SER A 186 -15.26 -12.43 -14.13
N SER A 187 -14.21 -12.80 -13.40
CA SER A 187 -13.73 -14.18 -13.31
C SER A 187 -14.69 -15.13 -12.59
N GLY A 188 -15.62 -14.60 -11.78
CA GLY A 188 -16.56 -15.40 -10.99
C GLY A 188 -15.91 -16.15 -9.83
N ILE A 189 -14.68 -15.80 -9.48
CA ILE A 189 -13.94 -16.40 -8.36
C ILE A 189 -14.39 -15.76 -7.06
N ASP A 190 -14.66 -16.61 -6.07
CA ASP A 190 -14.98 -16.14 -4.72
C ASP A 190 -13.75 -15.49 -4.09
N PHE A 191 -13.87 -14.20 -3.76
CA PHE A 191 -12.80 -13.41 -3.18
C PHE A 191 -13.40 -12.45 -2.14
N ASN A 192 -12.85 -12.48 -0.93
CA ASN A 192 -13.23 -11.56 0.13
C ASN A 192 -12.31 -10.33 0.10
N GLU A 193 -12.86 -9.13 -0.12
CA GLU A 193 -12.10 -7.87 -0.16
C GLU A 193 -12.05 -7.15 1.20
N ASP A 194 -12.35 -7.85 2.31
CA ASP A 194 -12.23 -7.28 3.65
C ASP A 194 -10.76 -7.15 4.09
N TYR A 195 -10.21 -5.95 3.92
CA TYR A 195 -8.85 -5.58 4.36
C TYR A 195 -8.67 -5.55 5.90
N GLY A 196 -9.74 -5.72 6.69
CA GLY A 196 -9.72 -5.79 8.15
C GLY A 196 -9.66 -7.21 8.73
N ASP A 197 -9.83 -8.24 7.90
CA ASP A 197 -9.81 -9.64 8.34
C ASP A 197 -8.38 -10.19 8.41
N PHE A 198 -7.82 -10.20 9.62
CA PHE A 198 -6.48 -10.74 9.90
C PHE A 198 -6.37 -12.26 9.71
N PHE A 199 -7.47 -12.98 9.57
CA PHE A 199 -7.51 -14.43 9.42
C PHE A 199 -7.92 -14.87 8.01
N GLN A 200 -7.88 -13.98 7.02
CA GLN A 200 -7.99 -14.39 5.62
C GLN A 200 -6.86 -15.36 5.27
N ILE A 201 -7.23 -16.64 5.26
CA ILE A 201 -6.52 -17.66 4.52
C ILE A 201 -6.99 -17.45 3.08
N SER A 202 -6.12 -16.91 2.24
CA SER A 202 -6.32 -16.96 0.80
C SER A 202 -6.18 -18.43 0.40
N THR A 203 -7.25 -19.20 0.57
CA THR A 203 -7.39 -20.51 -0.08
C THR A 203 -7.55 -20.23 -1.56
N VAL A 204 -6.44 -20.31 -2.27
CA VAL A 204 -6.40 -20.58 -3.71
C VAL A 204 -5.94 -22.02 -3.86
#